data_AF-A0A2V7BQK8-F1
#
_entry.id   AF-A0A2V7BQK8-F1
#
_cell.length_a   1.000
_cell.length_b   1.000
_cell.length_c   1.000
_cell.angle_alpha   90.00
_cell.angle_beta   90.00
_cell.angle_gamma   90.00
#
_symmetry.space_group_name_H-M   'P 1'
#
loop_
_entity.id
_entity.type
_entity.pdbx_description
1 polymer ?
#
loop_
_entity_poly.entity_id
_entity_poly.type
_entity_poly.pdbx_seq_one_letter_code
_entity_poly.pdbx_strand_id
1 'polypeptide(L)'
;MRTVEIAPSFEDWQAAARTLLHDGVPPAEVRWRETAHGEQRSLLTEPAPPPPSGGARVPRKFLDLAREAAVAADPTRWQVLYEVLWRLVHENRDLLDAEGDPTMRRLKALSKREGEGAAQFVPPGASLAELRAAAAKCTGCDLYRHATQTVFGLGPADARIVFVGEQPGDQEDRKGAPFVGPAGEVFDRVLAEVGLARTRLYVTNAVKHFKFVEKGKRRIHQTPRMSELTACRPWLEAELALIKPGVLVCLGATAAHAVFGADFRLMKDRGRFAPTRWADKTIATLHPSAVLRGEDETQQARLYGILLEDLRLVAGA
;
A
#
# COMPACT_ATOMS: atom_id res chain seq x y z
N MET A 1 10.86 -34.24 19.34
CA MET A 1 10.65 -32.79 19.15
C MET A 1 11.97 -32.06 19.42
N ARG A 2 12.62 -31.56 18.37
CA ARG A 2 13.90 -30.85 18.37
C ARG A 2 13.67 -29.37 18.69
N THR A 3 14.32 -28.87 19.74
CA THR A 3 14.29 -27.43 20.05
C THR A 3 15.40 -26.74 19.27
N VAL A 4 15.06 -25.64 18.59
CA VAL A 4 15.98 -24.85 17.78
C VAL A 4 16.02 -23.44 18.37
N GLU A 5 17.20 -23.07 18.84
CA GLU A 5 17.45 -21.77 19.47
C GLU A 5 18.06 -20.81 18.45
N ILE A 6 17.44 -19.64 18.30
CA ILE A 6 17.87 -18.60 17.35
C ILE A 6 17.88 -17.24 18.04
N ALA A 7 18.76 -16.34 17.59
CA ALA A 7 18.55 -14.92 17.84
C ALA A 7 17.30 -14.45 17.05
N PRO A 8 16.59 -13.41 17.49
CA PRO A 8 15.34 -12.97 16.87
C PRO A 8 15.57 -12.17 15.57
N SER A 9 16.33 -12.74 14.64
CA SER A 9 16.61 -12.18 13.32
C SER A 9 16.13 -13.12 12.21
N PHE A 10 15.81 -12.54 11.06
CA PHE A 10 15.39 -13.33 9.89
C PHE A 10 16.54 -14.19 9.37
N GLU A 11 17.77 -13.67 9.39
CA GLU A 11 18.97 -14.34 8.90
C GLU A 11 19.30 -15.59 9.73
N ASP A 12 19.18 -15.52 11.07
CA ASP A 12 19.39 -16.67 11.96
C ASP A 12 18.30 -17.74 11.76
N TRP A 13 17.04 -17.30 11.65
CA TRP A 13 15.95 -18.20 11.29
C TRP A 13 16.18 -18.86 9.94
N GLN A 14 16.59 -18.10 8.91
CA GLN A 14 16.82 -18.61 7.56
C GLN A 14 17.92 -19.66 7.53
N ALA A 15 19.03 -19.43 8.25
CA ALA A 15 20.11 -20.40 8.36
C ALA A 15 19.62 -21.71 8.98
N ALA A 16 18.94 -21.63 10.13
CA ALA A 16 18.40 -22.79 10.83
C ALA A 16 17.34 -23.55 10.00
N ALA A 17 16.42 -22.81 9.37
CA ALA A 17 15.35 -23.37 8.53
C ALA A 17 15.91 -24.13 7.33
N ARG A 18 17.01 -23.64 6.72
CA ARG A 18 17.69 -24.34 5.61
C ARG A 18 18.26 -25.69 6.05
N THR A 19 18.89 -25.75 7.22
CA THR A 19 19.41 -27.01 7.77
C THR A 19 18.28 -28.00 8.05
N LEU A 20 17.21 -27.55 8.71
CA LEU A 20 16.06 -28.42 9.02
C LEU A 20 15.38 -28.95 7.75
N LEU A 21 15.23 -28.11 6.73
CA LEU A 21 14.64 -28.49 5.45
C LEU A 21 15.52 -29.50 4.70
N HIS A 22 16.84 -29.32 4.71
CA HIS A 22 17.80 -30.27 4.15
C HIS A 22 17.75 -31.62 4.88
N ASP A 23 17.65 -31.60 6.20
CA ASP A 23 17.57 -32.79 7.06
C ASP A 23 16.20 -33.47 7.01
N GLY A 24 15.22 -32.91 6.27
CA GLY A 24 13.89 -33.49 6.12
C GLY A 24 13.06 -33.50 7.41
N VAL A 25 13.29 -32.55 8.32
CA VAL A 25 12.60 -32.50 9.63
C VAL A 25 11.24 -31.79 9.49
N PRO A 26 10.09 -32.46 9.71
CA PRO A 26 8.79 -31.82 9.54
C PRO A 26 8.50 -30.77 10.63
N PRO A 27 7.66 -29.75 10.35
CA PRO A 27 7.36 -28.68 11.31
C PRO A 27 6.81 -29.15 12.66
N ALA A 28 6.07 -30.26 12.68
CA ALA A 28 5.52 -30.85 13.91
C ALA A 28 6.61 -31.37 14.88
N GLU A 29 7.83 -31.62 14.37
CA GLU A 29 8.94 -32.08 15.18
C GLU A 29 9.85 -30.94 15.66
N VAL A 30 9.60 -29.70 15.24
CA VAL A 30 10.44 -28.55 15.56
C VAL A 30 9.76 -27.65 16.58
N ARG A 31 10.52 -27.14 17.54
CA ARG A 31 10.09 -26.07 18.44
C ARG A 31 11.12 -24.94 18.41
N TRP A 32 10.67 -23.74 18.06
CA TRP A 32 11.53 -22.55 18.04
C TRP A 32 11.59 -21.89 19.42
N ARG A 33 12.77 -21.39 19.79
CA ARG A 33 12.99 -20.58 20.98
C ARG A 33 13.95 -19.43 20.67
N GLU A 34 13.61 -18.24 21.13
CA GLU A 34 14.49 -17.08 21.02
C GLU A 34 15.48 -17.03 22.17
N THR A 35 16.75 -16.75 21.87
CA THR A 35 17.75 -16.41 22.86
C THR A 35 17.65 -14.92 23.19
N ALA A 36 17.79 -14.56 24.47
CA ALA A 36 17.75 -13.17 24.90
C ALA A 36 18.89 -12.38 24.25
N HIS A 37 18.59 -11.15 23.78
CA HIS A 37 19.62 -10.20 23.34
C HIS A 37 20.55 -9.90 24.52
N GLY A 38 21.73 -10.53 24.56
CA GLY A 38 22.74 -10.20 25.58
C GLY A 38 23.75 -11.27 25.96
N GLU A 39 23.53 -12.55 25.66
CA GLU A 39 24.61 -13.54 25.84
C GLU A 39 25.46 -13.58 24.57
N GLN A 40 26.50 -12.74 24.54
CA GLN A 40 27.63 -12.93 23.63
C GLN A 40 28.07 -14.39 23.76
N ARG A 41 27.86 -15.17 22.68
CA ARG A 41 28.59 -16.41 22.48
C ARG A 41 30.07 -16.08 22.63
N SER A 42 30.68 -16.67 23.65
CA SER A 42 32.12 -16.72 23.85
C SER A 42 32.82 -17.01 22.51
N LEU A 43 33.86 -16.23 22.21
CA LEU A 43 34.65 -16.26 20.98
C LEU A 43 35.50 -17.54 20.87
N LEU A 44 34.83 -18.68 20.82
CA LEU A 44 35.31 -19.97 20.31
C LEU A 44 34.11 -20.63 19.61
N THR A 45 33.65 -20.02 18.52
CA THR A 45 32.62 -20.61 17.66
C THR A 45 33.33 -21.20 16.45
N GLU A 46 33.29 -22.52 16.33
CA GLU A 46 33.65 -23.19 15.07
C GLU A 46 32.82 -22.57 13.92
N PRO A 47 33.42 -22.33 12.74
CA PRO A 47 32.69 -21.76 11.62
C PRO A 47 31.48 -22.63 11.31
N ALA A 48 30.32 -21.98 11.19
CA ALA A 48 29.09 -22.67 10.78
C ALA A 48 29.38 -23.48 9.51
N PRO A 49 28.95 -24.76 9.43
CA PRO A 49 29.22 -25.59 8.28
C PRO A 49 28.70 -24.90 7.01
N PRO A 50 29.43 -25.00 5.88
CA PRO A 50 29.00 -24.39 4.64
C PRO A 50 27.60 -24.87 4.27
N PRO A 51 26.74 -23.99 3.74
CA PRO A 51 25.37 -24.37 3.41
C PRO A 51 25.40 -25.55 2.42
N PRO A 52 24.59 -26.59 2.62
CA PRO A 52 24.54 -27.71 1.70
C PRO A 52 24.17 -27.22 0.29
N SER A 53 24.94 -27.68 -0.69
CA SER A 53 24.76 -27.38 -2.11
C SER A 53 23.66 -28.26 -2.69
N GLY A 54 22.45 -27.71 -2.75
CA GLY A 54 21.25 -28.37 -3.30
C GLY A 54 19.98 -27.78 -2.67
N GLY A 55 19.65 -26.53 -3.00
CA GLY A 55 18.54 -25.82 -2.37
C GLY A 55 17.23 -25.93 -3.16
N ALA A 56 16.12 -26.20 -2.45
CA ALA A 56 14.79 -25.99 -3.00
C ALA A 56 14.59 -24.53 -3.43
N ARG A 57 14.02 -24.30 -4.62
CA ARG A 57 13.82 -22.95 -5.18
C ARG A 57 12.57 -22.30 -4.58
N VAL A 58 12.76 -21.42 -3.60
CA VAL A 58 11.68 -20.70 -2.90
C VAL A 58 11.30 -19.41 -3.66
N PRO A 59 9.99 -19.12 -3.86
CA PRO A 59 9.56 -17.89 -4.52
C PRO A 59 9.96 -16.60 -3.78
N ARG A 60 10.32 -15.55 -4.51
CA ARG A 60 10.68 -14.24 -3.93
C ARG A 60 9.55 -13.63 -3.09
N LYS A 61 8.30 -13.79 -3.53
CA LYS A 61 7.09 -13.35 -2.82
C LYS A 61 7.00 -13.93 -1.40
N PHE A 62 7.43 -15.18 -1.19
CA PHE A 62 7.50 -15.76 0.16
C PHE A 62 8.57 -15.07 1.00
N LEU A 63 9.76 -14.84 0.45
CA LEU A 63 10.86 -14.20 1.18
C LEU A 63 10.49 -12.79 1.64
N ASP A 64 9.76 -12.03 0.82
CA ASP A 64 9.27 -10.70 1.19
C ASP A 64 8.31 -10.79 2.38
N LEU A 65 7.29 -11.67 2.32
CA LEU A 65 6.34 -11.91 3.42
C LEU A 65 7.03 -12.43 4.69
N ALA A 66 8.05 -13.27 4.52
CA ALA A 66 8.77 -13.88 5.62
C ALA A 66 9.61 -12.85 6.38
N ARG A 67 10.26 -11.92 5.65
CA ARG A 67 10.97 -10.78 6.25
C ARG A 67 10.00 -9.84 6.99
N GLU A 68 8.82 -9.61 6.44
CA GLU A 68 7.78 -8.80 7.09
C GLU A 68 7.25 -9.47 8.37
N ALA A 69 6.99 -10.78 8.34
CA ALA A 69 6.49 -11.51 9.52
C ALA A 69 7.57 -11.75 10.59
N ALA A 70 8.86 -11.78 10.22
CA ALA A 70 9.96 -12.00 11.17
C ALA A 70 10.07 -10.92 12.25
N VAL A 71 9.57 -9.71 11.98
CA VAL A 71 9.57 -8.59 12.93
C VAL A 71 8.33 -8.56 13.84
N ALA A 72 7.39 -9.51 13.70
CA ALA A 72 6.21 -9.57 14.54
C ALA A 72 6.57 -9.89 16.01
N ALA A 73 5.82 -9.36 16.97
CA ALA A 73 5.98 -9.69 18.39
C ALA A 73 5.41 -11.08 18.77
N ASP A 74 4.77 -11.77 17.81
CA ASP A 74 4.15 -13.07 18.04
C ASP A 74 5.21 -14.17 18.22
N PRO A 75 5.16 -14.94 19.32
CA PRO A 75 6.13 -16.01 19.61
C PRO A 75 6.03 -17.20 18.64
N THR A 76 4.92 -17.34 17.92
CA THR A 76 4.68 -18.40 16.94
C THR A 76 5.18 -18.06 15.54
N ARG A 77 5.69 -16.85 15.31
CA ARG A 77 6.09 -16.40 13.95
C ARG A 77 7.09 -17.33 13.27
N TRP A 78 8.12 -17.78 13.98
CA TRP A 78 9.14 -18.69 13.44
C TRP A 78 8.57 -20.06 13.07
N GLN A 79 7.61 -20.54 13.85
CA GLN A 79 6.89 -21.79 13.58
C GLN A 79 6.06 -21.66 12.30
N VAL A 80 5.29 -20.58 12.16
CA VAL A 80 4.45 -20.34 10.97
C VAL A 80 5.30 -20.16 9.72
N LEU A 81 6.41 -19.43 9.82
CA LEU A 81 7.36 -19.27 8.71
C LEU A 81 7.93 -20.61 8.24
N TYR A 82 8.32 -21.47 9.18
CA TYR A 82 8.86 -22.78 8.86
C TYR A 82 7.80 -23.72 8.26
N GLU A 83 6.57 -23.67 8.78
CA GLU A 83 5.44 -24.44 8.25
C GLU A 83 5.14 -24.06 6.79
N VAL A 84 5.06 -22.76 6.47
CA VAL A 84 4.84 -22.32 5.08
C VAL A 84 6.00 -22.72 4.18
N LEU A 85 7.25 -22.57 4.64
CA LEU A 85 8.43 -22.97 3.88
C LEU A 85 8.41 -24.48 3.57
N TRP A 86 8.11 -25.31 4.58
CA TRP A 86 8.01 -26.76 4.42
C TRP A 86 6.97 -27.14 3.37
N ARG A 87 5.76 -26.57 3.48
CA ARG A 87 4.63 -26.85 2.58
C ARG A 87 4.90 -26.37 1.15
N LEU A 88 5.58 -25.23 0.98
CA LEU A 88 5.99 -24.75 -0.35
C LEU A 88 6.95 -25.70 -1.07
N VAL A 89 7.77 -26.41 -0.31
CA VAL A 89 8.81 -27.29 -0.84
C VAL A 89 8.29 -28.72 -1.05
N HIS A 90 7.49 -29.23 -0.11
CA HIS A 90 7.09 -30.64 -0.08
C HIS A 90 5.64 -30.91 -0.50
N GLU A 91 4.74 -29.93 -0.45
CA GLU A 91 3.30 -30.14 -0.67
C GLU A 91 2.78 -29.38 -1.89
N ASN A 92 2.74 -28.04 -1.81
CA ASN A 92 2.10 -27.19 -2.80
C ASN A 92 2.97 -25.98 -3.13
N ARG A 93 3.50 -25.97 -4.36
CA ARG A 93 4.35 -24.88 -4.87
C ARG A 93 3.57 -23.57 -5.09
N ASP A 94 2.25 -23.67 -5.28
CA ASP A 94 1.35 -22.55 -5.51
C ASP A 94 0.61 -22.12 -4.23
N LEU A 95 1.07 -22.59 -3.05
CA LEU A 95 0.47 -22.25 -1.75
C LEU A 95 0.32 -20.74 -1.52
N LEU A 96 1.22 -19.92 -2.09
CA LEU A 96 1.16 -18.46 -1.97
C LEU A 96 -0.09 -17.83 -2.60
N ASP A 97 -0.71 -18.54 -3.54
CA ASP A 97 -1.90 -18.11 -4.28
C ASP A 97 -3.17 -18.87 -3.85
N ALA A 98 -3.03 -19.84 -2.93
CA ALA A 98 -4.16 -20.56 -2.36
C ALA A 98 -5.01 -19.64 -1.45
N GLU A 99 -6.23 -19.35 -1.88
CA GLU A 99 -7.20 -18.61 -1.08
C GLU A 99 -7.78 -19.48 0.05
N GLY A 100 -7.95 -18.90 1.24
CA GLY A 100 -8.56 -19.58 2.39
C GLY A 100 -7.64 -20.49 3.21
N ASP A 101 -6.40 -20.75 2.77
CA ASP A 101 -5.45 -21.58 3.52
C ASP A 101 -5.17 -21.00 4.94
N PRO A 102 -5.36 -21.77 6.02
CA PRO A 102 -5.19 -21.28 7.39
C PRO A 102 -3.77 -20.81 7.72
N THR A 103 -2.74 -21.54 7.28
CA THR A 103 -1.33 -21.19 7.55
C THR A 103 -0.96 -19.91 6.80
N MET A 104 -1.42 -19.76 5.55
CA MET A 104 -1.25 -18.52 4.79
C MET A 104 -2.02 -17.34 5.39
N ARG A 105 -3.22 -17.55 5.94
CA ARG A 105 -3.95 -16.52 6.68
C ARG A 105 -3.16 -16.06 7.90
N ARG A 106 -2.55 -16.98 8.64
CA ARG A 106 -1.72 -16.67 9.80
C ARG A 106 -0.43 -15.97 9.42
N LEU A 107 0.27 -16.42 8.38
CA LEU A 107 1.45 -15.72 7.84
C LEU A 107 1.10 -14.28 7.43
N LYS A 108 -0.02 -14.09 6.72
CA LYS A 108 -0.51 -12.76 6.34
C LYS A 108 -0.92 -11.91 7.55
N ALA A 109 -1.34 -12.51 8.65
CA ALA A 109 -1.63 -11.81 9.89
C ALA A 109 -0.34 -11.41 10.63
N LEU A 110 0.69 -12.24 10.60
CA LEU A 110 2.01 -11.94 11.18
C LEU A 110 2.80 -10.92 10.37
N SER A 111 2.69 -10.96 9.03
CA SER A 111 3.28 -9.97 8.14
C SER A 111 2.55 -8.62 8.19
N LYS A 112 1.37 -8.58 8.83
CA LYS A 112 0.72 -7.34 9.25
C LYS A 112 1.20 -7.04 10.67
N ARG A 113 1.99 -5.99 10.92
CA ARG A 113 2.30 -5.59 12.31
C ARG A 113 1.00 -5.34 13.07
N GLU A 114 0.92 -5.85 14.29
CA GLU A 114 -0.10 -5.40 15.23
C GLU A 114 0.11 -3.88 15.47
N GLY A 115 -0.90 -3.09 15.11
CA GLY A 115 -0.84 -1.62 15.05
C GLY A 115 -0.73 -1.02 13.64
N GLU A 116 -0.72 -1.82 12.56
CA GLU A 116 -0.49 -1.30 11.22
C GLU A 116 -1.69 -0.62 10.56
N GLY A 117 -1.42 0.61 10.12
CA GLY A 117 -2.35 1.46 9.43
C GLY A 117 -2.58 2.77 10.18
N ALA A 118 -3.18 3.70 9.47
CA ALA A 118 -3.48 5.03 9.95
C ALA A 118 -4.56 5.04 11.05
N ALA A 119 -5.29 3.93 11.26
CA ALA A 119 -6.50 3.90 12.10
C ALA A 119 -6.26 4.45 13.52
N GLN A 120 -5.16 4.06 14.16
CA GLN A 120 -4.80 4.56 15.50
C GLN A 120 -4.49 6.07 15.55
N PHE A 121 -4.17 6.67 14.40
CA PHE A 121 -3.88 8.09 14.27
C PHE A 121 -5.12 8.91 13.90
N VAL A 122 -6.23 8.27 13.52
CA VAL A 122 -7.47 8.97 13.15
C VAL A 122 -8.27 9.30 14.41
N PRO A 123 -8.34 10.57 14.84
CA PRO A 123 -9.16 10.94 16.00
C PRO A 123 -10.67 10.74 15.69
N PRO A 124 -11.41 10.03 16.55
CA PRO A 124 -12.84 9.83 16.35
C PRO A 124 -13.61 11.15 16.50
N GLY A 125 -14.60 11.39 15.63
CA GLY A 125 -15.45 12.58 15.68
C GLY A 125 -14.78 13.91 15.32
N ALA A 126 -13.55 13.87 14.79
CA ALA A 126 -12.77 15.05 14.44
C ALA A 126 -13.27 15.76 13.17
N SER A 127 -13.10 17.08 13.15
CA SER A 127 -13.26 17.93 11.96
C SER A 127 -12.16 17.68 10.92
N LEU A 128 -12.34 18.15 9.67
CA LEU A 128 -11.30 18.05 8.64
C LEU A 128 -9.99 18.75 9.03
N ALA A 129 -10.07 19.84 9.80
CA ALA A 129 -8.89 20.54 10.28
C ALA A 129 -8.11 19.70 11.29
N GLU A 130 -8.81 19.06 12.22
CA GLU A 130 -8.23 18.15 13.21
C GLU A 130 -7.69 16.87 12.57
N LEU A 131 -8.40 16.29 11.59
CA LEU A 131 -7.92 15.16 10.80
C LEU A 131 -6.63 15.52 10.05
N ARG A 132 -6.57 16.70 9.42
CA ARG A 132 -5.34 17.20 8.75
C ARG A 132 -4.18 17.31 9.74
N ALA A 133 -4.42 17.89 10.92
CA ALA A 133 -3.40 18.07 11.95
C ALA A 133 -2.90 16.72 12.52
N ALA A 134 -3.80 15.75 12.67
CA ALA A 134 -3.44 14.40 13.11
C ALA A 134 -2.70 13.61 12.02
N ALA A 135 -3.12 13.73 10.76
CA ALA A 135 -2.47 13.06 9.63
C ALA A 135 -1.02 13.47 9.45
N ALA A 136 -0.67 14.73 9.76
CA ALA A 136 0.71 15.23 9.76
C ALA A 136 1.66 14.48 10.72
N LYS A 137 1.11 13.72 11.67
CA LYS A 137 1.86 12.91 12.66
C LYS A 137 1.75 11.41 12.38
N CYS A 138 1.10 11.00 11.29
CA CYS A 138 0.81 9.61 11.01
C CYS A 138 2.07 8.82 10.65
N THR A 139 2.36 7.79 11.43
CA THR A 139 3.44 6.82 11.15
C THR A 139 2.92 5.42 10.80
N GLY A 140 1.65 5.33 10.38
CA GLY A 140 0.97 4.05 10.09
C GLY A 140 1.50 3.22 8.92
N CYS A 141 2.47 3.71 8.14
CA CYS A 141 3.23 2.95 7.12
C CYS A 141 4.58 3.62 6.85
N ASP A 142 5.58 2.93 6.31
CA ASP A 142 6.95 3.46 6.19
C ASP A 142 7.12 4.66 5.22
N LEU A 143 6.10 5.04 4.47
CA LEU A 143 6.18 6.19 3.54
C LEU A 143 6.48 7.52 4.23
N TYR A 144 6.08 7.70 5.49
CA TYR A 144 6.38 8.93 6.25
C TYR A 144 7.88 9.15 6.43
N ARG A 145 8.70 8.08 6.39
CA ARG A 145 10.14 8.15 6.65
C ARG A 145 10.91 8.89 5.55
N HIS A 146 10.37 8.90 4.34
CA HIS A 146 11.05 9.41 3.14
C HIS A 146 10.35 10.62 2.52
N ALA A 147 9.03 10.73 2.69
CA ALA A 147 8.27 11.91 2.27
C ALA A 147 8.73 13.17 3.04
N THR A 148 8.59 14.34 2.44
CA THR A 148 8.89 15.61 3.13
C THR A 148 7.84 15.90 4.19
N GLN A 149 6.57 15.66 3.85
CA GLN A 149 5.43 15.89 4.71
C GLN A 149 4.21 15.11 4.23
N THR A 150 3.19 15.04 5.08
CA THR A 150 1.86 14.57 4.68
C THR A 150 1.19 15.57 3.75
N VAL A 151 0.59 15.09 2.65
CA VAL A 151 -0.31 15.87 1.80
C VAL A 151 -1.73 15.36 2.00
N PHE A 152 -2.47 16.05 2.86
CA PHE A 152 -3.88 15.76 3.14
C PHE A 152 -4.79 16.30 2.02
N GLY A 153 -6.09 15.95 2.06
CA GLY A 153 -7.07 16.51 1.14
C GLY A 153 -7.28 18.02 1.34
N LEU A 154 -7.75 18.72 0.31
CA LEU A 154 -8.01 20.16 0.32
C LEU A 154 -9.36 20.45 -0.35
N GLY A 155 -10.16 21.30 0.30
CA GLY A 155 -11.47 21.73 -0.17
C GLY A 155 -12.42 21.99 1.00
N PRO A 156 -13.65 22.45 0.73
CA PRO A 156 -14.64 22.71 1.76
C PRO A 156 -15.24 21.42 2.30
N ALA A 157 -15.72 21.45 3.56
CA ALA A 157 -16.27 20.27 4.24
C ALA A 157 -17.65 19.83 3.69
N ASP A 158 -18.34 20.72 2.99
CA ASP A 158 -19.64 20.51 2.34
C ASP A 158 -19.51 20.26 0.82
N ALA A 159 -18.31 19.93 0.34
CA ALA A 159 -18.07 19.65 -1.07
C ALA A 159 -18.98 18.53 -1.59
N ARG A 160 -19.79 18.85 -2.61
CA ARG A 160 -20.68 17.87 -3.25
C ARG A 160 -19.94 16.88 -4.13
N ILE A 161 -18.77 17.26 -4.63
CA ILE A 161 -17.92 16.44 -5.50
C ILE A 161 -16.56 16.28 -4.83
N VAL A 162 -16.14 15.02 -4.63
CA VAL A 162 -14.82 14.66 -4.13
C VAL A 162 -14.01 13.97 -5.24
N PHE A 163 -12.76 14.39 -5.43
CA PHE A 163 -11.79 13.75 -6.30
C PHE A 163 -10.72 13.01 -5.48
N VAL A 164 -10.44 11.77 -5.85
CA VAL A 164 -9.42 10.92 -5.22
C VAL A 164 -8.36 10.54 -6.25
N GLY A 165 -7.13 10.99 -6.07
CA GLY A 165 -5.96 10.53 -6.82
C GLY A 165 -5.22 9.36 -6.16
N GLU A 166 -4.06 9.01 -6.71
CA GLU A 166 -3.24 7.90 -6.21
C GLU A 166 -2.47 8.27 -4.93
N GLN A 167 -1.52 9.19 -5.06
CA GLN A 167 -0.65 9.68 -4.01
C GLN A 167 -0.11 11.07 -4.38
N PRO A 168 0.56 11.80 -3.46
CA PRO A 168 1.20 13.06 -3.78
C PRO A 168 2.40 12.83 -4.71
N GLY A 169 2.66 13.78 -5.61
CA GLY A 169 3.88 13.80 -6.41
C GLY A 169 4.99 14.65 -5.76
N ASP A 170 6.08 14.85 -6.51
CA ASP A 170 7.26 15.58 -6.05
C ASP A 170 6.95 17.03 -5.65
N GLN A 171 6.10 17.72 -6.40
CA GLN A 171 5.73 19.10 -6.10
C GLN A 171 4.71 19.18 -4.96
N GLU A 172 3.72 18.28 -4.95
CA GLU A 172 2.72 18.17 -3.89
C GLU A 172 3.38 17.93 -2.53
N ASP A 173 4.32 16.99 -2.46
CA ASP A 173 5.06 16.66 -1.25
C ASP A 173 5.90 17.83 -0.73
N ARG A 174 6.43 18.69 -1.59
CA ARG A 174 7.14 19.91 -1.15
C ARG A 174 6.19 21.03 -0.74
N LYS A 175 5.06 21.18 -1.44
CA LYS A 175 4.11 22.29 -1.25
C LYS A 175 3.04 22.01 -0.19
N GLY A 176 2.83 20.75 0.20
CA GLY A 176 1.83 20.36 1.19
C GLY A 176 0.38 20.40 0.69
N ALA A 177 0.16 20.42 -0.63
CA ALA A 177 -1.18 20.53 -1.23
C ALA A 177 -1.36 19.53 -2.40
N PRO A 178 -2.54 18.93 -2.57
CA PRO A 178 -2.78 17.93 -3.62
C PRO A 178 -2.97 18.59 -5.00
N PHE A 179 -2.50 17.94 -6.06
CA PHE A 179 -2.64 18.37 -7.46
C PHE A 179 -2.14 19.81 -7.70
N VAL A 180 -0.87 20.09 -7.40
CA VAL A 180 -0.21 21.40 -7.57
C VAL A 180 1.06 21.34 -8.43
N GLY A 181 1.39 20.16 -8.96
CA GLY A 181 2.41 19.95 -9.97
C GLY A 181 1.81 19.82 -11.39
N PRO A 182 2.57 19.27 -12.36
CA PRO A 182 2.16 19.25 -13.76
C PRO A 182 0.85 18.49 -14.01
N ALA A 183 0.61 17.39 -13.29
CA ALA A 183 -0.67 16.68 -13.38
C ALA A 183 -1.83 17.50 -12.81
N GLY A 184 -1.56 18.35 -11.82
CA GLY A 184 -2.51 19.33 -11.29
C GLY A 184 -2.87 20.41 -12.32
N GLU A 185 -1.90 20.87 -13.12
CA GLU A 185 -2.17 21.83 -14.21
C GLU A 185 -3.09 21.23 -15.27
N VAL A 186 -2.87 19.97 -15.68
CA VAL A 186 -3.79 19.26 -16.59
C VAL A 186 -5.18 19.14 -15.96
N PHE A 187 -5.25 18.78 -14.68
CA PHE A 187 -6.50 18.67 -13.93
C PHE A 187 -7.26 20.01 -13.91
N ASP A 188 -6.58 21.11 -13.60
CA ASP A 188 -7.16 22.45 -13.57
C ASP A 188 -7.71 22.89 -14.92
N ARG A 189 -6.99 22.59 -16.02
CA ARG A 189 -7.50 22.89 -17.37
C ARG A 189 -8.78 22.12 -17.66
N VAL A 190 -8.83 20.82 -17.37
CA VAL A 190 -10.04 20.03 -17.61
C VAL A 190 -11.20 20.52 -16.75
N LEU A 191 -10.97 20.81 -15.47
CA LEU A 191 -11.99 21.38 -14.58
C LEU A 191 -12.58 22.69 -15.14
N ALA A 192 -11.72 23.59 -15.62
CA ALA A 192 -12.14 24.84 -16.24
C ALA A 192 -13.00 24.61 -17.50
N GLU A 193 -12.59 23.68 -18.36
CA GLU A 193 -13.34 23.34 -19.58
C GLU A 193 -14.70 22.70 -19.32
N VAL A 194 -14.85 21.93 -18.24
CA VAL A 194 -16.14 21.34 -17.85
C VAL A 194 -16.96 22.22 -16.91
N GLY A 195 -16.48 23.41 -16.57
CA GLY A 195 -17.19 24.38 -15.73
C GLY A 195 -17.22 24.03 -14.24
N LEU A 196 -16.28 23.21 -13.75
CA LEU A 196 -16.16 22.86 -12.33
C LEU A 196 -15.18 23.79 -11.62
N ALA A 197 -15.69 24.62 -10.71
CA ALA A 197 -14.86 25.52 -9.91
C ALA A 197 -14.10 24.76 -8.82
N ARG A 198 -12.75 24.72 -8.88
CA ARG A 198 -11.88 23.99 -7.93
C ARG A 198 -12.16 24.34 -6.46
N THR A 199 -12.54 25.57 -6.16
CA THR A 199 -12.87 26.04 -4.80
C THR A 199 -14.10 25.38 -4.18
N ARG A 200 -14.96 24.75 -4.99
CA ARG A 200 -16.16 24.02 -4.56
C ARG A 200 -15.96 22.50 -4.49
N LEU A 201 -14.76 22.03 -4.81
CA LEU A 201 -14.41 20.61 -4.85
C LEU A 201 -13.56 20.26 -3.63
N TYR A 202 -13.64 18.99 -3.22
CA TYR A 202 -12.64 18.43 -2.32
C TYR A 202 -11.73 17.49 -3.09
N VAL A 203 -10.42 17.71 -3.01
CA VAL A 203 -9.42 16.95 -3.77
C VAL A 203 -8.47 16.29 -2.79
N THR A 204 -8.28 14.98 -2.91
CA THR A 204 -7.42 14.20 -2.03
C THR A 204 -6.75 13.04 -2.78
N ASN A 205 -5.96 12.22 -2.08
CA ASN A 205 -5.32 11.03 -2.63
C ASN A 205 -5.60 9.79 -1.77
N ALA A 206 -5.54 8.60 -2.35
CA ALA A 206 -5.69 7.34 -1.60
C ALA A 206 -4.57 7.13 -0.56
N VAL A 207 -3.36 7.60 -0.86
CA VAL A 207 -2.21 7.62 0.06
C VAL A 207 -1.77 9.07 0.31
N LYS A 208 -1.36 9.39 1.55
CA LYS A 208 -1.05 10.78 1.97
C LYS A 208 0.43 11.15 1.98
N HIS A 209 1.33 10.22 1.70
CA HIS A 209 2.77 10.44 1.64
C HIS A 209 3.31 10.05 0.26
N PHE A 210 4.27 10.82 -0.25
CA PHE A 210 4.88 10.57 -1.56
C PHE A 210 5.85 9.40 -1.49
N LYS A 211 5.57 8.35 -2.25
CA LYS A 211 6.49 7.24 -2.47
C LYS A 211 7.36 7.48 -3.70
N PHE A 212 8.67 7.47 -3.50
CA PHE A 212 9.65 7.64 -4.57
C PHE A 212 10.94 6.85 -4.31
N VAL A 213 11.75 6.74 -5.36
CA VAL A 213 13.16 6.35 -5.27
C VAL A 213 14.02 7.51 -5.79
N GLU A 214 15.17 7.74 -5.15
CA GLU A 214 16.11 8.75 -5.62
C GLU A 214 16.96 8.21 -6.75
N LYS A 215 17.04 8.96 -7.85
CA LYS A 215 17.96 8.70 -8.97
C LYS A 215 18.75 9.97 -9.25
N GLY A 216 19.96 10.04 -8.69
CA GLY A 216 20.73 11.28 -8.65
C GLY A 216 19.99 12.35 -7.85
N LYS A 217 19.80 13.54 -8.43
CA LYS A 217 19.05 14.65 -7.78
C LYS A 217 17.53 14.57 -7.97
N ARG A 218 17.01 13.55 -8.67
CA ARG A 218 15.58 13.44 -9.01
C ARG A 218 14.87 12.44 -8.13
N ARG A 219 13.65 12.78 -7.69
CA ARG A 219 12.73 11.87 -7.00
C ARG A 219 11.80 11.22 -8.01
N ILE A 220 11.97 9.92 -8.23
CA ILE A 220 11.22 9.15 -9.21
C ILE A 220 10.04 8.48 -8.51
N HIS A 221 8.83 8.91 -8.87
CA HIS A 221 7.58 8.36 -8.35
C HIS A 221 7.52 6.83 -8.46
N GLN A 222 7.04 6.16 -7.42
CA GLN A 222 6.76 4.73 -7.40
C GLN A 222 5.30 4.50 -6.99
N THR A 223 4.59 3.62 -7.68
CA THR A 223 3.21 3.29 -7.32
C THR A 223 3.14 2.70 -5.90
N PRO A 224 2.17 3.14 -5.07
CA PRO A 224 1.95 2.55 -3.75
C PRO A 224 1.65 1.05 -3.82
N ARG A 225 2.13 0.30 -2.84
CA ARG A 225 1.80 -1.11 -2.63
C ARG A 225 0.40 -1.24 -2.05
N MET A 226 -0.25 -2.37 -2.26
CA MET A 226 -1.57 -2.65 -1.65
C MET A 226 -1.54 -2.54 -0.11
N SER A 227 -0.43 -2.90 0.53
CA SER A 227 -0.24 -2.71 1.97
C SER A 227 -0.24 -1.23 2.37
N GLU A 228 0.38 -0.35 1.57
CA GLU A 228 0.41 1.10 1.80
C GLU A 228 -0.98 1.73 1.57
N LEU A 229 -1.71 1.30 0.53
CA LEU A 229 -3.12 1.69 0.37
C LEU A 229 -3.97 1.27 1.57
N THR A 230 -3.82 0.03 2.01
CA THR A 230 -4.59 -0.52 3.15
C THR A 230 -4.25 0.23 4.43
N ALA A 231 -2.97 0.51 4.66
CA ALA A 231 -2.51 1.27 5.80
C ALA A 231 -3.03 2.71 5.77
N CYS A 232 -3.07 3.37 4.62
CA CYS A 232 -3.53 4.77 4.54
C CYS A 232 -5.06 4.92 4.45
N ARG A 233 -5.79 3.83 4.12
CA ARG A 233 -7.24 3.80 3.96
C ARG A 233 -8.03 4.53 5.06
N PRO A 234 -7.73 4.37 6.37
CA PRO A 234 -8.48 5.05 7.43
C PRO A 234 -8.56 6.58 7.27
N TRP A 235 -7.55 7.23 6.69
CA TRP A 235 -7.61 8.68 6.41
C TRP A 235 -8.64 9.01 5.32
N LEU A 236 -8.63 8.27 4.21
CA LEU A 236 -9.60 8.46 3.12
C LEU A 236 -11.03 8.22 3.62
N GLU A 237 -11.22 7.18 4.43
CA GLU A 237 -12.52 6.88 5.02
C GLU A 237 -13.02 7.99 5.94
N ALA A 238 -12.13 8.56 6.77
CA ALA A 238 -12.46 9.67 7.64
C ALA A 238 -12.85 10.94 6.85
N GLU A 239 -12.11 11.27 5.78
CA GLU A 239 -12.46 12.38 4.88
C GLU A 239 -13.85 12.17 4.26
N LEU A 240 -14.10 10.99 3.67
CA LEU A 240 -15.35 10.69 2.98
C LEU A 240 -16.54 10.59 3.94
N ALA A 241 -16.36 10.02 5.13
CA ALA A 241 -17.41 9.92 6.14
C ALA A 241 -17.86 11.28 6.67
N LEU A 242 -16.95 12.26 6.70
CA LEU A 242 -17.24 13.62 7.12
C LEU A 242 -17.90 14.42 5.99
N ILE A 243 -17.34 14.36 4.78
CA ILE A 243 -17.82 15.16 3.63
C ILE A 243 -19.14 14.62 3.07
N LYS A 244 -19.32 13.29 3.05
CA LYS A 244 -20.49 12.60 2.47
C LYS A 244 -20.83 13.12 1.07
N PRO A 245 -19.91 12.96 0.10
CA PRO A 245 -20.08 13.54 -1.23
C PRO A 245 -21.31 12.99 -1.95
N GLY A 246 -21.95 13.82 -2.76
CA GLY A 246 -22.98 13.37 -3.71
C GLY A 246 -22.37 12.66 -4.92
N VAL A 247 -21.16 13.07 -5.32
CA VAL A 247 -20.39 12.47 -6.41
C VAL A 247 -18.95 12.21 -5.98
N LEU A 248 -18.46 10.99 -6.19
CA LEU A 248 -17.08 10.60 -5.91
C LEU A 248 -16.35 10.22 -7.20
N VAL A 249 -15.21 10.86 -7.46
CA VAL A 249 -14.44 10.70 -8.71
C VAL A 249 -13.08 10.10 -8.41
N CYS A 250 -12.80 8.92 -8.98
CA CYS A 250 -11.51 8.23 -8.87
C CYS A 250 -10.63 8.57 -10.07
N LEU A 251 -9.49 9.22 -9.83
CA LEU A 251 -8.50 9.57 -10.85
C LEU A 251 -7.45 8.45 -10.92
N GLY A 252 -7.60 7.54 -11.88
CA GLY A 252 -6.68 6.43 -12.13
C GLY A 252 -7.04 5.13 -11.40
N ALA A 253 -6.28 4.08 -11.72
CA ALA A 253 -6.56 2.71 -11.27
C ALA A 253 -6.40 2.55 -9.76
N THR A 254 -5.34 3.12 -9.18
CA THR A 254 -5.06 3.01 -7.75
C THR A 254 -6.14 3.65 -6.88
N ALA A 255 -6.63 4.83 -7.28
CA ALA A 255 -7.78 5.47 -6.62
C ALA A 255 -9.05 4.63 -6.76
N ALA A 256 -9.29 4.09 -7.96
CA ALA A 256 -10.45 3.23 -8.20
C ALA A 256 -10.38 1.94 -7.38
N HIS A 257 -9.20 1.31 -7.22
CA HIS A 257 -9.02 0.16 -6.34
C HIS A 257 -9.24 0.49 -4.86
N ALA A 258 -8.87 1.70 -4.43
CA ALA A 258 -9.14 2.16 -3.07
C ALA A 258 -10.64 2.24 -2.78
N VAL A 259 -11.44 2.68 -3.76
CA VAL A 259 -12.87 2.98 -3.62
C VAL A 259 -13.77 1.81 -4.00
N PHE A 260 -13.58 1.22 -5.18
CA PHE A 260 -14.38 0.12 -5.73
C PHE A 260 -13.87 -1.28 -5.36
N GLY A 261 -12.61 -1.41 -4.97
CA GLY A 261 -11.98 -2.71 -4.68
C GLY A 261 -11.08 -3.24 -5.80
N ALA A 262 -10.37 -4.34 -5.52
CA ALA A 262 -9.26 -4.84 -6.35
C ALA A 262 -9.68 -5.34 -7.74
N ASP A 263 -10.93 -5.74 -7.93
CA ASP A 263 -11.42 -6.30 -9.20
C ASP A 263 -11.72 -5.23 -10.26
N PHE A 264 -11.76 -3.95 -9.87
CA PHE A 264 -12.09 -2.84 -10.78
C PHE A 264 -11.06 -2.72 -11.91
N ARG A 265 -11.54 -2.61 -13.16
CA ARG A 265 -10.70 -2.52 -14.36
C ARG A 265 -10.90 -1.17 -15.04
N LEU A 266 -9.98 -0.22 -14.77
CA LEU A 266 -10.10 1.18 -15.22
C LEU A 266 -10.46 1.32 -16.71
N MET A 267 -9.74 0.65 -17.61
CA MET A 267 -9.96 0.81 -19.05
C MET A 267 -11.31 0.25 -19.52
N LYS A 268 -11.90 -0.69 -18.78
CA LYS A 268 -13.19 -1.30 -19.09
C LYS A 268 -14.36 -0.52 -18.48
N ASP A 269 -14.16 0.00 -17.27
CA ASP A 269 -15.24 0.47 -16.40
C ASP A 269 -15.28 2.00 -16.22
N ARG A 270 -14.30 2.75 -16.75
CA ARG A 270 -14.29 4.23 -16.73
C ARG A 270 -15.53 4.84 -17.39
N GLY A 271 -15.85 6.08 -17.03
CA GLY A 271 -16.95 6.82 -17.66
C GLY A 271 -18.35 6.33 -17.26
N ARG A 272 -18.46 5.45 -16.26
CA ARG A 272 -19.73 4.88 -15.78
C ARG A 272 -19.93 5.19 -14.32
N PHE A 273 -21.13 5.67 -13.97
CA PHE A 273 -21.53 5.80 -12.59
C PHE A 273 -21.91 4.45 -12.01
N ALA A 274 -21.44 4.19 -10.80
CA ALA A 274 -21.85 3.07 -9.97
C ALA A 274 -21.93 3.52 -8.50
N PRO A 275 -22.86 2.96 -7.70
CA PRO A 275 -22.95 3.26 -6.29
C PRO A 275 -21.80 2.60 -5.53
N THR A 276 -21.34 3.28 -4.47
CA THR A 276 -20.42 2.71 -3.47
C THR A 276 -20.94 3.06 -2.08
N ARG A 277 -20.33 2.50 -1.02
CA ARG A 277 -20.67 2.88 0.36
C ARG A 277 -20.42 4.36 0.70
N TRP A 278 -19.73 5.10 -0.19
CA TRP A 278 -19.33 6.49 0.03
C TRP A 278 -20.22 7.50 -0.71
N ALA A 279 -20.78 7.12 -1.86
CA ALA A 279 -21.64 7.96 -2.68
C ALA A 279 -22.47 7.12 -3.66
N ASP A 280 -23.71 7.55 -3.92
CA ASP A 280 -24.59 6.91 -4.91
C ASP A 280 -24.06 7.04 -6.35
N LYS A 281 -23.34 8.12 -6.63
CA LYS A 281 -22.69 8.38 -7.92
C LYS A 281 -21.17 8.35 -7.74
N THR A 282 -20.56 7.18 -7.93
CA THR A 282 -19.11 7.05 -8.01
C THR A 282 -18.68 6.75 -9.45
N ILE A 283 -17.64 7.40 -9.93
CA ILE A 283 -17.11 7.21 -11.30
C ILE A 283 -15.58 7.17 -11.25
N ALA A 284 -14.96 6.39 -12.15
CA ALA A 284 -13.52 6.40 -12.34
C ALA A 284 -13.15 6.94 -13.72
N THR A 285 -12.00 7.60 -13.82
CA THR A 285 -11.44 8.07 -15.08
C THR A 285 -9.91 8.00 -15.06
N LEU A 286 -9.26 8.42 -16.16
CA LEU A 286 -7.81 8.44 -16.24
C LEU A 286 -7.22 9.42 -15.22
N HIS A 287 -6.06 9.07 -14.66
CA HIS A 287 -5.31 10.04 -13.87
C HIS A 287 -4.72 11.13 -14.81
N PRO A 288 -4.74 12.42 -14.45
CA PRO A 288 -4.20 13.49 -15.31
C PRO A 288 -2.73 13.29 -15.72
N SER A 289 -1.92 12.64 -14.88
CA SER A 289 -0.53 12.27 -15.21
C SER A 289 -0.40 11.22 -16.32
N ALA A 290 -1.49 10.54 -16.72
CA ALA A 290 -1.48 9.68 -17.91
C ALA A 290 -1.37 10.53 -19.18
N VAL A 291 -2.03 11.69 -19.23
CA VAL A 291 -1.93 12.64 -20.35
C VAL A 291 -0.47 13.05 -20.56
N LEU A 292 0.23 13.42 -19.49
CA LEU A 292 1.65 13.81 -19.54
C LEU A 292 2.61 12.69 -19.91
N ARG A 293 2.15 11.44 -19.86
CA ARG A 293 2.94 10.25 -20.19
C ARG A 293 2.67 9.74 -21.61
N GLY A 294 1.84 10.43 -22.39
CA GLY A 294 1.69 10.13 -23.82
C GLY A 294 3.01 10.31 -24.57
N GLU A 295 3.33 9.36 -25.44
CA GLU A 295 4.55 9.27 -26.24
C GLU A 295 4.65 10.40 -27.27
N ASP A 296 3.50 10.86 -27.78
CA ASP A 296 3.39 11.94 -28.75
C ASP A 296 2.14 12.83 -28.50
N GLU A 297 2.07 13.98 -29.18
CA GLU A 297 0.96 14.93 -29.05
C GLU A 297 -0.40 14.32 -29.38
N THR A 298 -0.47 13.38 -30.33
CA THR A 298 -1.72 12.71 -30.71
C THR A 298 -2.24 11.86 -29.57
N GLN A 299 -1.37 11.08 -28.93
CA GLN A 299 -1.70 10.28 -27.77
C GLN A 299 -2.05 11.17 -26.57
N GLN A 300 -1.33 12.26 -26.34
CA GLN A 300 -1.67 13.21 -25.28
C GLN A 300 -3.06 13.81 -25.49
N ALA A 301 -3.38 14.27 -26.71
CA ALA A 301 -4.70 14.83 -27.05
C ALA A 301 -5.81 13.78 -26.87
N ARG A 302 -5.57 12.53 -27.28
CA ARG A 302 -6.51 11.42 -27.07
C ARG A 302 -6.77 11.16 -25.60
N LEU A 303 -5.73 11.04 -24.77
CA LEU A 303 -5.85 10.81 -23.33
C LEU A 303 -6.53 11.98 -22.62
N TYR A 304 -6.25 13.21 -23.07
CA TYR A 304 -6.92 14.42 -22.58
C TYR A 304 -8.41 14.41 -22.92
N GLY A 305 -8.77 14.10 -24.18
CA GLY A 305 -10.17 14.02 -24.62
C GLY A 305 -10.97 12.97 -23.84
N ILE A 306 -10.35 11.82 -23.58
CA ILE A 306 -10.90 10.75 -22.74
C ILE A 306 -11.19 11.28 -21.31
N LEU A 307 -10.23 11.93 -20.65
CA LEU A 307 -10.42 12.53 -19.33
C LEU A 307 -11.52 13.60 -19.33
N LEU A 308 -11.54 14.46 -20.35
CA LEU A 308 -12.53 15.52 -20.52
C LEU A 308 -13.95 14.98 -20.70
N GLU A 309 -14.13 13.92 -21.50
CA GLU A 309 -15.42 13.25 -21.71
C GLU A 309 -16.03 12.74 -20.39
N ASP A 310 -15.25 12.04 -19.58
CA ASP A 310 -15.74 11.52 -18.30
C ASP A 310 -16.06 12.64 -17.32
N LEU A 311 -15.25 13.72 -17.28
CA LEU A 311 -15.50 14.83 -16.37
C LEU A 311 -16.69 15.71 -16.80
N ARG A 312 -17.11 15.67 -18.07
CA ARG A 312 -18.40 16.24 -18.48
C ARG A 312 -19.59 15.51 -17.85
N LEU A 313 -19.51 14.19 -17.70
CA LEU A 313 -20.55 13.42 -17.00
C LEU A 313 -20.64 13.82 -15.53
N VAL A 314 -19.50 14.11 -14.89
CA VAL A 314 -19.44 14.60 -13.51
C VAL A 314 -20.05 15.99 -13.38
N ALA A 315 -19.76 16.90 -14.32
CA ALA A 315 -20.29 18.26 -14.29
C ALA A 315 -21.83 18.33 -14.44
N GLY A 316 -22.43 17.34 -15.12
CA GLY A 316 -23.89 17.24 -15.29
C GLY A 316 -24.63 16.44 -14.22
N ALA A 317 -23.93 15.92 -13.19
CA ALA A 317 -24.47 14.98 -12.21
C ALA A 317 -25.07 15.61 -10.95
#